data_AF-A0A170NJK1-F1
#
_entry.id   AF-A0A170NJK1-F1
#
_cell.length_a   1.000
_cell.length_b   1.000
_cell.length_c   1.000
_cell.angle_alpha   90.00
_cell.angle_beta   90.00
_cell.angle_gamma   90.00
#
_symmetry.space_group_name_H-M   'P 1'
#
loop_
_entity.id
_entity.type
_entity.pdbx_description
1 polymer ?
#
loop_
_entity_poly.entity_id
_entity_poly.type
_entity_poly.pdbx_seq_one_letter_code
_entity_poly.pdbx_strand_id
1 'polypeptide(L)'
;MGIYLENAATSFPKPYAVMKEMMEYMQNIGATSGRGAYKTAIEADRLIYNCRKMICKLFNGSDPAKVIFTSNITEALNVVINGFLKEGEHVITSSLTYWI
;
A
#
# COMPACT_ATOMS: atom_id res chain seq x y z
N MET A 1 -17.57 26.64 -1.16
CA MET A 1 -16.79 25.41 -1.43
C MET A 1 -17.31 24.85 -2.75
N GLY A 2 -16.45 24.63 -3.75
CA GLY A 2 -16.87 24.09 -5.05
C GLY A 2 -17.17 22.59 -4.98
N ILE A 3 -17.80 22.05 -6.03
CA ILE A 3 -17.97 20.60 -6.22
C ILE A 3 -16.64 20.03 -6.73
N TYR A 4 -16.09 19.02 -6.05
CA TYR A 4 -14.86 18.34 -6.43
C TYR A 4 -15.16 17.09 -7.26
N LEU A 5 -14.69 17.05 -8.51
CA LEU A 5 -14.97 15.97 -9.48
C LEU A 5 -13.69 15.29 -10.01
N GLU A 6 -12.58 15.34 -9.26
CA GLU A 6 -11.25 14.85 -9.71
C GLU A 6 -10.75 13.62 -8.92
N ASN A 7 -11.67 12.87 -8.28
CA ASN A 7 -11.33 11.70 -7.45
C ASN A 7 -10.60 10.57 -8.20
N ALA A 8 -10.69 10.53 -9.53
CA ALA A 8 -9.99 9.56 -10.36
C ALA A 8 -8.47 9.79 -10.40
N ALA A 9 -8.01 11.04 -10.25
CA ALA A 9 -6.59 11.36 -10.18
C ALA A 9 -6.05 11.20 -8.75
N THR A 10 -6.77 11.73 -7.75
CA THR A 10 -6.49 11.51 -6.33
C THR A 10 -7.73 11.81 -5.50
N SER A 11 -7.93 11.11 -4.37
CA SER A 11 -9.08 11.41 -3.50
C SER A 11 -8.90 12.75 -2.78
N PHE A 12 -9.91 13.62 -2.79
CA PHE A 12 -9.91 14.85 -1.99
C PHE A 12 -11.34 15.24 -1.57
N PRO A 13 -11.53 15.74 -0.33
CA PRO A 13 -10.57 15.74 0.77
C PRO A 13 -10.31 14.31 1.28
N LYS A 14 -9.14 14.07 1.87
CA LYS A 14 -8.91 12.82 2.59
C LYS A 14 -9.80 12.79 3.85
N PRO A 15 -10.39 11.64 4.22
CA PRO A 15 -11.14 11.53 5.47
C PRO A 15 -10.30 11.95 6.67
N TYR A 16 -10.90 12.63 7.66
CA TYR A 16 -10.20 13.12 8.85
C TYR A 16 -9.42 12.01 9.59
N ALA A 17 -9.95 10.79 9.60
CA ALA A 17 -9.31 9.63 10.19
C ALA A 17 -7.89 9.40 9.64
N VAL A 18 -7.65 9.60 8.34
CA VAL A 18 -6.31 9.42 7.74
C VAL A 18 -5.31 10.40 8.35
N MET A 19 -5.68 11.68 8.43
CA MET A 19 -4.81 12.72 9.00
C MET A 19 -4.56 12.48 10.49
N LYS A 20 -5.60 12.09 11.24
CA LYS A 20 -5.49 11.78 12.67
C LYS A 20 -4.51 10.65 12.95
N GLU A 21 -4.66 9.51 12.26
CA GLU A 21 -3.79 8.35 12.49
C GLU A 21 -2.34 8.61 12.05
N MET A 22 -2.13 9.40 10.99
CA MET A 22 -0.77 9.83 10.61
C MET A 22 -0.12 10.69 11.69
N MET A 23 -0.85 11.65 12.26
CA MET A 23 -0.34 12.49 13.35
C MET A 23 -0.04 11.66 14.61
N GLU A 24 -0.95 10.75 14.98
CA GLU A 24 -0.78 9.85 16.12
C GLU A 24 0.50 9.01 15.98
N TYR A 25 0.72 8.42 14.80
CA TYR A 25 1.92 7.65 14.53
C TYR A 25 3.18 8.51 14.67
N MET A 26 3.20 9.72 14.11
CA MET A 26 4.38 10.59 14.14
C MET A 26 4.69 11.13 15.54
N GLN A 27 3.68 11.41 16.36
CA GLN A 27 3.87 12.01 17.69
C GLN A 27 4.14 10.97 18.77
N ASN A 28 3.46 9.82 18.71
CA ASN A 28 3.40 8.90 19.85
C ASN A 28 4.04 7.52 19.59
N ILE A 29 4.16 7.09 18.33
CA ILE A 29 4.72 5.77 17.99
C ILE A 29 6.13 5.90 17.42
N GLY A 30 6.27 6.53 16.25
CA GLY A 30 7.54 6.98 15.66
C GLY A 30 8.64 5.92 15.47
N ALA A 31 8.35 4.64 15.71
CA ALA A 31 9.34 3.58 15.82
C ALA A 31 9.54 2.84 14.50
N THR A 32 10.74 2.30 14.31
CA THR A 32 11.06 1.50 13.13
C THR A 32 10.58 0.07 13.31
N SER A 33 9.52 -0.30 12.59
CA SER A 33 9.02 -1.68 12.51
C SER A 33 10.13 -2.67 12.11
N GLY A 34 10.15 -3.84 12.72
CA GLY A 34 11.07 -4.95 12.46
C GLY A 34 12.50 -4.76 12.98
N ARG A 35 12.78 -3.67 13.70
CA ARG A 35 14.13 -3.32 14.18
C ARG A 35 14.25 -3.16 15.69
N GLY A 36 13.26 -3.60 16.46
CA GLY A 36 13.30 -3.52 17.92
C GLY A 36 12.25 -4.38 18.61
N ALA A 37 12.49 -4.66 19.88
CA ALA A 37 11.56 -5.38 20.76
C ALA A 37 11.00 -4.50 21.88
N TYR A 38 11.21 -3.18 21.82
CA TYR A 38 10.62 -2.21 22.74
C TYR A 38 9.18 -1.89 22.34
N LYS A 39 8.42 -1.32 23.29
CA LYS A 39 6.96 -1.16 23.19
C LYS A 39 6.50 -0.55 21.87
N THR A 40 7.02 0.62 21.48
CA THR A 40 6.59 1.33 20.28
C THR A 40 7.03 0.64 18.98
N ALA A 41 8.14 -0.10 18.98
CA ALA A 41 8.52 -0.94 17.83
C ALA A 41 7.53 -2.10 17.62
N ILE A 42 7.15 -2.80 18.70
CA ILE A 42 6.13 -3.85 18.63
C ILE A 42 4.77 -3.28 18.19
N GLU A 43 4.44 -2.07 18.62
CA GLU A 43 3.23 -1.37 18.20
C GLU A 43 3.24 -1.04 16.70
N ALA A 44 4.35 -0.52 16.18
CA ALA A 44 4.54 -0.29 14.75
C ALA A 44 4.40 -1.61 13.94
N ASP A 45 4.98 -2.72 14.42
CA ASP A 45 4.84 -4.03 13.78
C ASP A 45 3.38 -4.49 13.70
N ARG A 46 2.63 -4.29 14.79
CA ARG A 46 1.20 -4.63 14.85
C ARG A 46 0.38 -3.77 13.89
N LEU A 47 0.68 -2.47 13.76
CA LEU A 47 0.02 -1.60 12.81
C LEU A 47 0.21 -2.09 11.36
N ILE A 48 1.45 -2.40 10.99
CA ILE A 48 1.76 -2.93 9.65
C ILE A 48 1.03 -4.27 9.41
N TYR A 49 1.10 -5.19 10.37
CA TYR A 49 0.44 -6.50 10.25
C TYR A 49 -1.08 -6.38 10.12
N ASN A 50 -1.71 -5.53 10.94
CA ASN A 50 -3.15 -5.28 10.87
C ASN A 50 -3.54 -4.65 9.54
N CYS A 51 -2.74 -3.71 9.01
CA CYS A 51 -2.94 -3.15 7.68
C CYS A 51 -2.91 -4.24 6.59
N ARG A 52 -1.93 -5.16 6.62
CA ARG A 52 -1.89 -6.31 5.71
C ARG A 52 -3.14 -7.17 5.82
N LYS A 53 -3.63 -7.46 7.04
CA LYS A 53 -4.87 -8.22 7.23
C LYS A 53 -6.09 -7.54 6.63
N MET A 54 -6.21 -6.22 6.80
CA MET A 54 -7.33 -5.45 6.27
C MET A 54 -7.31 -5.42 4.74
N ILE A 55 -6.14 -5.21 4.12
CA ILE A 55 -5.99 -5.24 2.66
C ILE A 55 -6.25 -6.64 2.11
N CYS A 56 -5.70 -7.67 2.75
CA CYS A 56 -5.95 -9.07 2.36
C CYS A 56 -7.44 -9.37 2.35
N LYS A 57 -8.17 -8.97 3.41
CA LYS A 57 -9.62 -9.12 3.48
C LYS A 57 -10.35 -8.31 2.40
N LEU A 58 -9.92 -7.08 2.10
CA LEU A 58 -10.53 -6.21 1.08
C LEU A 58 -10.50 -6.85 -0.31
N PHE A 59 -9.42 -7.55 -0.64
CA PHE A 59 -9.24 -8.25 -1.93
C PHE A 59 -9.61 -9.74 -1.88
N ASN A 60 -10.31 -10.19 -0.83
CA ASN A 60 -10.68 -11.59 -0.63
C ASN A 60 -9.48 -12.57 -0.69
N GLY A 61 -8.30 -12.11 -0.29
CA GLY A 61 -7.08 -12.91 -0.20
C GLY A 61 -7.10 -13.89 0.97
N SER A 62 -6.29 -14.96 0.86
CA SER A 62 -6.22 -16.03 1.85
C SER A 62 -5.14 -15.86 2.91
N ASP A 63 -4.13 -15.02 2.64
CA ASP A 63 -2.92 -14.90 3.47
C ASP A 63 -2.40 -13.46 3.48
N PRO A 64 -2.41 -12.76 4.64
CA PRO A 64 -1.85 -11.43 4.80
C PRO A 64 -0.35 -11.33 4.47
N ALA A 65 0.41 -12.42 4.56
CA ALA A 65 1.82 -12.43 4.22
C ALA A 65 2.08 -12.22 2.71
N LYS A 66 1.05 -12.43 1.87
CA LYS A 66 1.12 -12.20 0.42
C LYS A 66 0.80 -10.76 0.01
N VAL A 67 0.37 -9.91 0.94
CA VAL A 67 0.24 -8.47 0.67
C VAL A 67 1.63 -7.87 0.69
N ILE A 68 2.05 -7.17 -0.37
CA ILE A 68 3.35 -6.48 -0.45
C ILE A 68 3.07 -4.97 -0.57
N PHE A 69 3.80 -4.17 0.20
CA PHE A 69 3.67 -2.71 0.15
C PHE A 69 4.68 -2.17 -0.84
N THR A 70 4.20 -1.32 -1.75
CA THR A 70 4.99 -0.50 -2.67
C THR A 70 4.55 0.96 -2.54
N SER A 71 5.30 1.88 -3.13
CA SER A 71 5.01 3.31 -3.08
C SER A 71 3.78 3.67 -3.91
N ASN A 72 3.51 2.94 -5.00
CA ASN A 72 2.37 3.12 -5.89
C ASN A 72 2.15 1.89 -6.81
N ILE A 73 1.15 1.99 -7.69
CA ILE A 73 0.79 0.92 -8.64
C ILE A 73 1.84 0.71 -9.74
N THR A 74 2.53 1.76 -10.19
CA THR A 74 3.58 1.67 -11.21
C THR A 74 4.78 0.88 -10.70
N GLU A 75 5.19 1.13 -9.46
CA GLU A 75 6.24 0.34 -8.80
C GLU A 75 5.79 -1.11 -8.60
N ALA A 76 4.56 -1.34 -8.13
CA ALA A 76 4.03 -2.70 -7.95
C ALA A 76 4.06 -3.51 -9.25
N LEU A 77 3.65 -2.90 -10.35
CA LEU A 77 3.66 -3.55 -11.66
C LEU A 77 5.10 -3.87 -12.11
N ASN A 78 6.02 -2.93 -11.95
CA ASN A 78 7.42 -3.12 -12.31
C ASN A 78 8.11 -4.19 -11.46
N VAL A 79 7.75 -4.34 -10.18
CA VAL A 79 8.24 -5.44 -9.34
C VAL A 79 7.83 -6.80 -9.92
N VAL A 80 6.60 -6.92 -10.43
CA VAL A 80 6.12 -8.17 -11.05
C VAL A 80 6.82 -8.41 -12.39
N ILE A 81 6.86 -7.42 -13.28
CA ILE A 81 7.45 -7.59 -14.62
C ILE A 81 8.93 -7.95 -14.51
N ASN A 82 9.71 -7.14 -13.78
CA ASN A 82 11.16 -7.36 -13.66
C ASN A 82 11.52 -8.57 -12.78
N GLY A 83 10.60 -9.01 -11.90
CA GLY A 83 10.80 -10.16 -11.03
C GLY A 83 10.45 -11.50 -11.68
N PHE A 84 9.53 -11.52 -12.65
CA PHE A 84 9.01 -12.76 -13.24
C PHE A 84 9.37 -12.95 -14.72
N LEU A 85 9.38 -11.89 -15.53
CA LEU A 85 9.52 -12.00 -16.98
C LEU A 85 10.96 -12.33 -17.36
N LYS A 86 11.12 -13.33 -18.24
CA LYS A 86 12.42 -13.75 -18.78
C LYS A 86 12.53 -13.45 -20.26
N GLU A 87 13.77 -13.39 -20.74
CA GLU A 87 14.06 -13.24 -22.16
C GLU A 87 13.41 -14.38 -22.97
N GLY A 88 12.75 -14.02 -24.07
CA GLY A 88 12.05 -14.96 -24.94
C GLY A 88 10.59 -15.27 -24.55
N GLU A 89 10.10 -14.77 -23.42
CA GLU A 89 8.69 -14.91 -23.04
C GLU A 89 7.78 -13.93 -23.78
N HIS A 90 6.52 -14.33 -24.00
CA HIS A 90 5.52 -13.53 -24.71
C HIS A 90 4.54 -12.90 -23.72
N VAL A 91 4.38 -11.57 -23.79
CA VAL A 91 3.47 -10.82 -22.93
C VAL A 91 2.29 -10.30 -23.74
N ILE A 92 1.08 -10.50 -23.23
CA ILE A 92 -0.17 -10.01 -23.82
C ILE A 92 -0.66 -8.82 -23.00
N THR A 93 -1.00 -7.72 -23.67
CA THR A 93 -1.61 -6.52 -23.06
C THR A 93 -2.79 -6.03 -23.89
N SER A 94 -3.52 -5.05 -23.34
CA SER A 94 -4.66 -4.37 -23.94
C SER A 94 -4.27 -2.96 -24.39
N SER A 95 -4.94 -2.43 -25.43
CA SER A 95 -4.79 -1.03 -25.85
C SER A 95 -5.31 -0.01 -24.83
N LEU A 96 -6.09 -0.46 -23.85
CA LEU A 96 -6.62 0.37 -22.76
C LEU A 96 -5.71 0.41 -21.52
N THR A 97 -4.65 -0.42 -21.49
CA THR A 97 -3.72 -0.45 -20.35
C THR A 97 -2.97 0.88 -20.27
N TYR A 98 -2.87 1.45 -19.06
CA TYR A 98 -2.03 2.62 -18.81
C TYR A 98 -0.55 2.25 -18.95
N TRP A 99 0.29 3.26 -19.25
CA TRP A 99 1.72 3.11 -19.47
C TRP A 99 2.39 2.17 -18.45
N ILE A 100 2.91 1.05 -18.97
CA ILE A 100 3.73 0.05 -18.28
C ILE A 100 5.15 0.59 -18.15
#